data_AF-A0A969JE06-F1
#
_entry.id   AF-A0A969JE06-F1
#
_cell.length_a   1.000
_cell.length_b   1.000
_cell.length_c   1.000
_cell.angle_alpha   90.00
_cell.angle_beta   90.00
_cell.angle_gamma   90.00
#
_symmetry.space_group_name_H-M   'P 1'
#
loop_
_entity.id
_entity.type
_entity.pdbx_description
1 polymer ?
#
loop_
_entity_poly.entity_id
_entity_poly.type
_entity_poly.pdbx_seq_one_letter_code
_entity_poly.pdbx_strand_id
1 'polypeptide(L)'
;MARLESNPVALIGQGTPVSAAELLTENDFDLLKVRPNEDYAQYDFVGKLDARLTKAIDMTFTGNYFSILDKVTPEQGRNPSAPTTFARSWQVFNSQNNPTRFADRMRTNLRFRHRLGNTEGGASSEKSSIQNAQYTLQVGYERSTQKNEDARHRDRLFDYGYIGQFDYNYIPTFGAVPDTIGGVFLGFRPIHNGYLRQFSRYTRAEVNPVLANFNNGITDVQSDAQFNVLNGLYQRDNLQRVWNFMKT
;
A
#
# COMPACT_ATOMS: atom_id res chain seq x y z
N MET A 1 -21.36 12.63 3.39
CA MET A 1 -20.17 12.07 2.67
C MET A 1 -20.24 12.23 1.16
N ALA A 2 -21.24 11.69 0.46
CA ALA A 2 -21.33 11.78 -1.02
C ALA A 2 -21.17 13.21 -1.59
N ARG A 3 -21.68 14.24 -0.90
CA ARG A 3 -21.49 15.65 -1.27
C ARG A 3 -20.01 16.04 -1.35
N LEU A 4 -19.22 15.73 -0.31
CA LEU A 4 -17.80 16.07 -0.24
C LEU A 4 -16.97 15.28 -1.25
N GLU A 5 -17.32 14.01 -1.48
CA GLU A 5 -16.64 13.17 -2.48
C GLU A 5 -16.86 13.68 -3.90
N SER A 6 -18.08 14.15 -4.21
CA SER A 6 -18.41 14.71 -5.54
C SER A 6 -17.78 16.09 -5.79
N ASN A 7 -17.67 16.92 -4.75
CA ASN A 7 -17.19 18.29 -4.82
C ASN A 7 -16.29 18.60 -3.60
N PRO A 8 -15.03 18.15 -3.62
CA PRO A 8 -14.14 18.27 -2.47
C PRO A 8 -13.50 19.66 -2.33
N VAL A 9 -13.67 20.54 -3.33
CA VAL A 9 -13.13 21.90 -3.36
C VAL A 9 -14.29 22.90 -3.27
N ALA A 10 -14.20 23.83 -2.33
CA ALA A 10 -15.07 24.98 -2.21
C ALA A 10 -14.29 26.27 -2.51
N LEU A 11 -14.98 27.32 -2.94
CA LEU A 11 -14.39 28.63 -3.18
C LEU A 11 -14.83 29.60 -2.08
N ILE A 12 -13.90 30.33 -1.48
CA ILE A 12 -14.18 31.38 -0.49
C ILE A 12 -13.68 32.74 -0.97
N GLY A 13 -14.31 33.81 -0.50
CA GLY A 13 -13.96 35.19 -0.85
C GLY A 13 -14.01 35.44 -2.36
N GLN A 14 -12.92 35.96 -2.94
CA GLN A 14 -12.81 36.25 -4.37
C GLN A 14 -12.40 35.03 -5.23
N GLY A 15 -12.72 33.80 -4.80
CA GLY A 15 -12.42 32.58 -5.57
C GLY A 15 -11.19 31.81 -5.10
N THR A 16 -10.76 31.98 -3.86
CA THR A 16 -9.69 31.16 -3.29
C THR A 16 -10.21 29.74 -3.04
N PRO A 17 -9.57 28.69 -3.61
CA PRO A 17 -9.99 27.32 -3.39
C PRO A 17 -9.59 26.86 -1.99
N VAL A 18 -10.51 26.22 -1.29
CA VAL A 18 -10.29 25.58 0.01
C VAL A 18 -10.90 24.20 0.01
N SER A 19 -10.47 23.34 0.93
CA SER A 19 -11.15 22.06 1.13
C SER A 19 -12.58 22.29 1.59
N ALA A 20 -13.56 21.68 0.91
CA ALA A 20 -14.96 21.74 1.32
C ALA A 20 -15.19 21.16 2.73
N ALA A 21 -14.29 20.30 3.21
CA ALA A 21 -14.35 19.76 4.56
C ALA A 21 -14.01 20.80 5.65
N GLU A 22 -13.35 21.92 5.32
CA GLU A 22 -13.14 23.04 6.27
C GLU A 22 -14.42 23.82 6.59
N LEU A 23 -15.46 23.65 5.77
CA LEU A 23 -16.74 24.34 5.92
C LEU A 23 -17.79 23.52 6.66
N LEU A 24 -17.41 22.35 7.18
CA LEU A 24 -18.31 21.50 7.94
C LEU A 24 -18.54 22.06 9.34
N THR A 25 -19.77 21.89 9.81
CA THR A 25 -20.22 22.28 11.14
C THR A 25 -20.45 21.04 11.99
N GLU A 26 -20.67 21.22 13.29
CA GLU A 26 -20.96 20.11 14.22
C GLU A 26 -22.16 19.26 13.76
N ASN A 27 -23.16 19.88 13.14
CA ASN A 27 -24.35 19.21 12.63
C ASN A 27 -24.08 18.29 11.42
N ASP A 28 -22.89 18.37 10.82
CA ASP A 28 -22.49 17.51 9.69
C ASP A 28 -21.84 16.20 10.14
N PHE A 29 -21.69 15.96 11.46
CA PHE A 29 -21.03 14.78 12.02
C PHE A 29 -21.96 13.91 12.86
N ASP A 30 -21.92 12.60 12.61
CA ASP A 30 -22.61 11.60 13.42
C ASP A 30 -21.65 10.96 14.43
N LEU A 31 -22.05 10.96 15.70
CA LEU A 31 -21.32 10.26 16.75
C LEU A 31 -21.72 8.78 16.76
N LEU A 32 -20.79 7.93 16.31
CA LEU A 32 -20.98 6.48 16.32
C LEU A 32 -20.34 5.85 17.56
N LYS A 33 -21.04 4.87 18.16
CA LYS A 33 -20.51 4.07 19.28
C LYS A 33 -19.50 3.01 18.84
N VAL A 34 -19.46 2.72 17.53
CA VAL A 34 -18.58 1.72 16.92
C VAL A 34 -17.64 2.42 15.93
N ARG A 35 -16.51 1.79 15.65
CA ARG A 35 -15.62 2.23 14.57
C ARG A 35 -16.17 1.70 13.25
N PRO A 36 -16.62 2.57 12.32
CA PRO A 36 -17.15 2.11 11.05
C PRO A 36 -16.02 1.54 10.19
N ASN A 37 -16.36 0.59 9.33
CA ASN A 37 -15.45 0.06 8.29
C ASN A 37 -14.14 -0.55 8.83
N GLU A 38 -14.16 -1.08 10.05
CA GLU A 38 -13.13 -1.95 10.61
C GLU A 38 -13.65 -3.39 10.68
N ASP A 39 -12.78 -4.36 10.43
CA ASP A 39 -13.12 -5.78 10.47
C ASP A 39 -11.88 -6.60 10.84
N TYR A 40 -12.08 -7.73 11.52
CA TYR A 40 -11.01 -8.59 11.97
C TYR A 40 -11.41 -10.06 11.90
N ALA A 41 -10.60 -10.85 11.20
CA ALA A 41 -10.71 -12.30 11.17
C ALA A 41 -9.34 -12.93 11.39
N GLN A 42 -9.30 -13.95 12.24
CA GLN A 42 -8.12 -14.75 12.49
C GLN A 42 -8.46 -16.23 12.34
N TYR A 43 -7.60 -16.96 11.65
CA TYR A 43 -7.67 -18.40 11.47
C TYR A 43 -6.40 -19.05 12.01
N ASP A 44 -6.57 -19.96 12.95
CA ASP A 44 -5.49 -20.76 13.53
C ASP A 44 -5.74 -22.23 13.26
N PHE A 45 -4.77 -22.87 12.63
CA PHE A 45 -4.75 -24.31 12.43
C PHE A 45 -3.48 -24.88 13.04
N VAL A 46 -3.62 -25.87 13.90
CA VAL A 46 -2.49 -26.59 14.51
C VAL A 46 -2.70 -28.08 14.31
N GLY A 47 -1.69 -28.74 13.76
CA GLY A 47 -1.68 -30.16 13.50
C GLY A 47 -0.47 -30.83 14.12
N LYS A 48 -0.67 -32.03 14.65
CA LYS A 48 0.40 -32.91 15.08
C LYS A 48 0.11 -34.33 14.65
N LEU A 49 1.10 -34.97 14.07
CA LEU A 49 1.09 -36.37 13.69
C LEU A 49 2.27 -37.05 14.37
N ASP A 50 1.97 -38.03 15.21
CA ASP A 50 2.98 -38.87 15.85
C ASP A 50 2.86 -40.29 15.30
N ALA A 51 3.96 -40.85 14.85
CA ALA A 51 4.03 -42.21 14.35
C ALA A 51 5.22 -42.93 14.98
N ARG A 52 4.96 -44.10 15.55
CA ARG A 52 6.01 -45.06 15.91
C ARG A 52 6.19 -46.01 14.75
N LEU A 53 7.26 -45.82 13.97
CA LEU A 53 7.52 -46.64 12.78
C LEU A 53 8.04 -48.03 13.18
N THR A 54 8.87 -48.11 14.22
CA THR A 54 9.37 -49.35 14.79
C THR A 54 9.51 -49.21 16.31
N LYS A 55 9.85 -50.27 17.05
CA LYS A 55 10.16 -50.17 18.50
C LYS A 55 11.32 -49.19 18.78
N ALA A 56 12.19 -48.96 17.80
CA ALA A 56 13.36 -48.10 17.91
C ALA A 56 13.17 -46.70 17.30
N ILE A 57 12.21 -46.51 16.38
CA ILE A 57 12.07 -45.27 15.59
C ILE A 57 10.71 -44.61 15.85
N ASP A 58 10.75 -43.36 16.32
CA ASP A 58 9.59 -42.48 16.39
C ASP A 58 9.77 -41.30 15.43
N MET A 59 8.68 -40.90 14.76
CA MET A 59 8.60 -39.68 13.97
C MET A 59 7.46 -38.81 14.48
N THR A 60 7.72 -37.52 14.63
CA THR A 60 6.72 -36.50 14.96
C THR A 60 6.76 -35.42 13.89
N PHE A 61 5.62 -35.15 13.29
CA PHE A 61 5.41 -33.97 12.45
C PHE A 61 4.46 -33.01 13.19
N THR A 62 4.85 -31.75 13.27
CA THR A 62 4.02 -30.67 13.81
C THR A 62 3.94 -29.56 12.80
N GLY A 63 2.78 -28.95 12.66
CA GLY A 63 2.56 -27.82 11.79
C GLY A 63 1.58 -26.84 12.43
N ASN A 64 1.80 -25.57 12.22
CA ASN A 64 0.83 -24.53 12.51
C ASN A 64 0.71 -23.57 11.33
N TYR A 65 -0.52 -23.18 11.03
CA TYR A 65 -0.84 -22.14 10.08
C TYR A 65 -1.70 -21.09 10.78
N PHE A 66 -1.37 -19.84 10.54
CA PHE A 66 -2.02 -18.68 11.10
C PHE A 66 -2.28 -17.69 9.97
N SER A 67 -3.50 -17.19 9.88
CA SER A 67 -3.88 -16.14 8.93
C SER A 67 -4.69 -15.08 9.63
N ILE A 68 -4.33 -13.81 9.43
CA ILE A 68 -5.09 -12.64 9.87
C ILE A 68 -5.54 -11.84 8.66
N LEU A 69 -6.79 -11.43 8.68
CA LEU A 69 -7.34 -10.32 7.92
C LEU A 69 -7.73 -9.23 8.93
N ASP A 70 -7.13 -8.05 8.82
CA ASP A 70 -7.35 -6.96 9.76
C ASP A 70 -7.53 -5.64 8.98
N LYS A 71 -8.78 -5.19 8.85
CA LYS A 71 -9.15 -3.94 8.20
C LYS A 71 -9.10 -2.83 9.24
N VAL A 72 -8.08 -1.97 9.15
CA VAL A 72 -7.72 -1.00 10.19
C VAL A 72 -7.79 0.43 9.70
N THR A 73 -8.24 1.33 10.57
CA THR A 73 -8.05 2.77 10.37
C THR A 73 -6.55 3.11 10.49
N PRO A 74 -5.93 3.72 9.45
CA PRO A 74 -4.54 4.16 9.50
C PRO A 74 -4.28 5.07 10.71
N GLU A 75 -3.09 4.91 11.29
CA GLU A 75 -2.56 5.63 12.47
C GLU A 75 -3.16 5.37 13.84
N GLN A 76 -4.31 4.71 14.00
CA GLN A 76 -4.82 4.39 15.34
C GLN A 76 -3.97 3.32 16.08
N GLY A 77 -3.09 2.59 15.37
CA GLY A 77 -2.40 1.41 15.91
C GLY A 77 -0.87 1.45 15.98
N ARG A 78 -0.17 2.55 15.64
CA ARG A 78 1.31 2.53 15.54
C ARG A 78 2.11 3.49 16.40
N ASN A 79 1.54 4.58 16.92
CA ASN A 79 2.31 5.48 17.77
C ASN A 79 1.42 6.32 18.70
N PRO A 80 1.42 6.08 20.03
CA PRO A 80 0.65 6.89 20.98
C PRO A 80 1.13 8.35 21.08
N SER A 81 2.26 8.70 20.47
CA SER A 81 2.81 10.06 20.39
C SER A 81 2.68 10.73 19.02
N ALA A 82 2.03 10.11 18.03
CA ALA A 82 1.70 10.77 16.76
C ALA A 82 0.54 11.77 16.95
N PRO A 83 0.48 12.88 16.19
CA PRO A 83 -0.62 13.84 16.28
C PRO A 83 -1.97 13.15 16.04
N THR A 84 -2.80 13.08 17.09
CA THR A 84 -4.12 12.42 17.07
C THR A 84 -5.09 12.97 16.02
N THR A 85 -4.74 14.10 15.39
CA THR A 85 -5.51 14.77 14.34
C THR A 85 -5.61 13.96 13.04
N PHE A 86 -4.58 13.20 12.65
CA PHE A 86 -4.61 12.39 11.42
C PHE A 86 -5.56 11.21 11.58
N ALA A 87 -5.39 10.40 12.63
CA ALA A 87 -6.20 9.20 12.84
C ALA A 87 -7.70 9.54 12.95
N ARG A 88 -8.03 10.67 13.59
CA ARG A 88 -9.40 11.17 13.71
C ARG A 88 -9.96 11.67 12.38
N SER A 89 -9.18 12.43 11.61
CA SER A 89 -9.61 12.94 10.29
C SER A 89 -9.84 11.80 9.30
N TRP A 90 -8.97 10.79 9.26
CA TRP A 90 -9.18 9.61 8.41
C TRP A 90 -10.45 8.87 8.80
N GLN A 91 -10.65 8.60 10.10
CA GLN A 91 -11.81 7.86 10.57
C GLN A 91 -13.13 8.55 10.19
N VAL A 92 -13.14 9.87 10.19
CA VAL A 92 -14.31 10.69 9.84
C VAL A 92 -14.53 10.77 8.33
N PHE A 93 -13.47 10.98 7.54
CA PHE A 93 -13.61 11.30 6.11
C PHE A 93 -13.29 10.16 5.13
N ASN A 94 -12.56 9.13 5.56
CA ASN A 94 -12.02 8.09 4.69
C ASN A 94 -12.10 6.68 5.27
N SER A 95 -12.93 6.44 6.30
CA SER A 95 -13.04 5.10 6.90
C SER A 95 -13.51 4.04 5.89
N GLN A 96 -14.29 4.41 4.88
CA GLN A 96 -14.70 3.48 3.82
C GLN A 96 -13.52 2.82 3.08
N ASN A 97 -12.39 3.53 2.98
CA ASN A 97 -11.17 3.08 2.31
C ASN A 97 -10.11 2.58 3.31
N ASN A 98 -10.50 2.15 4.52
CA ASN A 98 -9.57 1.55 5.47
C ASN A 98 -8.82 0.37 4.81
N PRO A 99 -7.47 0.37 4.81
CA PRO A 99 -6.69 -0.70 4.22
C PRO A 99 -6.85 -2.00 5.03
N THR A 100 -6.69 -3.11 4.32
CA THR A 100 -6.72 -4.44 4.94
C THR A 100 -5.30 -4.98 5.05
N ARG A 101 -4.88 -5.30 6.27
CA ARG A 101 -3.66 -6.06 6.55
C ARG A 101 -3.99 -7.54 6.44
N PHE A 102 -3.28 -8.24 5.56
CA PHE A 102 -3.25 -9.69 5.52
C PHE A 102 -1.91 -10.16 6.06
N ALA A 103 -1.93 -11.07 7.01
CA ALA A 103 -0.72 -11.65 7.57
C ALA A 103 -0.87 -13.17 7.67
N ASP A 104 -0.02 -13.88 6.96
CA ASP A 104 0.03 -15.34 6.98
C ASP A 104 1.33 -15.82 7.59
N ARG A 105 1.24 -16.91 8.34
CA ARG A 105 2.41 -17.59 8.87
C ARG A 105 2.18 -19.08 8.91
N MET A 106 3.12 -19.82 8.33
CA MET A 106 3.17 -21.27 8.42
C MET A 106 4.49 -21.67 9.08
N ARG A 107 4.43 -22.56 10.07
CA ARG A 107 5.62 -23.25 10.56
C ARG A 107 5.39 -24.75 10.57
N THR A 108 6.41 -25.50 10.21
CA THR A 108 6.43 -26.96 10.30
C THR A 108 7.70 -27.41 10.99
N ASN A 109 7.62 -28.52 11.69
CA ASN A 109 8.75 -29.14 12.35
C ASN A 109 8.61 -30.66 12.28
N LEU A 110 9.67 -31.31 11.78
CA LEU A 110 9.79 -32.76 11.70
C LEU A 110 10.87 -33.20 12.69
N ARG A 111 10.51 -34.09 13.60
CA ARG A 111 11.40 -34.71 14.56
C ARG A 111 11.50 -36.21 14.30
N PHE A 112 12.71 -36.67 13.99
CA PHE A 112 13.06 -38.08 13.89
C PHE A 112 13.83 -38.49 15.15
N ARG A 113 13.42 -39.55 15.83
CA ARG A 113 14.11 -40.10 16.99
C ARG A 113 14.42 -41.57 16.75
N HIS A 114 15.68 -41.95 16.97
CA HIS A 114 16.12 -43.33 16.89
C HIS A 114 16.80 -43.75 18.21
N ARG A 115 16.31 -44.85 18.79
CA ARG A 115 16.86 -45.51 19.97
C ARG A 115 17.75 -46.68 19.55
N LEU A 116 18.99 -46.68 20.02
CA LEU A 116 20.03 -47.66 19.77
C LEU A 116 20.20 -48.55 21.02
N GLY A 117 20.15 -49.86 20.85
CA GLY A 117 20.33 -50.84 21.93
C GLY A 117 19.19 -51.85 22.03
N ASN A 118 19.46 -52.98 22.68
CA ASN A 118 18.50 -54.09 22.81
C ASN A 118 17.33 -53.65 23.72
N THR A 119 16.17 -53.41 23.13
CA THR A 119 14.95 -53.01 23.85
C THR A 119 14.13 -54.22 24.32
N GLU A 120 14.58 -55.44 23.98
CA GLU A 120 14.02 -56.68 24.48
C GLU A 120 15.07 -57.41 25.31
N GLY A 121 14.74 -57.71 26.58
CA GLY A 121 15.57 -58.49 27.50
C GLY A 121 15.64 -59.97 27.14
N GLY A 122 15.97 -60.29 25.88
CA GLY A 122 16.22 -61.63 25.38
C GLY A 122 17.70 -61.97 25.48
N ALA A 123 18.01 -62.94 26.34
CA ALA A 123 19.35 -63.41 26.67
C ALA A 123 20.03 -64.15 25.50
N SER A 124 20.50 -63.43 24.48
CA SER A 124 21.51 -63.92 23.52
C SER A 124 21.89 -62.83 22.52
N SER A 125 22.75 -61.90 22.93
CA SER A 125 23.63 -61.22 21.98
C SER A 125 24.79 -60.61 22.75
N GLU A 126 25.98 -60.71 22.18
CA GLU A 126 27.26 -60.30 22.76
C GLU A 126 27.21 -58.93 23.45
N LYS A 127 28.04 -58.78 24.50
CA LYS A 127 28.15 -57.58 25.34
C LYS A 127 28.42 -56.33 24.49
N SER A 128 27.35 -55.70 23.99
CA SER A 128 27.40 -54.36 23.40
C SER A 128 27.85 -53.38 24.48
N SER A 129 28.99 -52.73 24.27
CA SER A 129 29.55 -51.69 25.17
C SER A 129 28.70 -50.42 25.18
N ILE A 130 27.83 -50.23 24.19
CA ILE A 130 26.87 -49.13 24.12
C ILE A 130 25.48 -49.72 24.37
N GLN A 131 24.90 -49.38 25.52
CA GLN A 131 23.54 -49.75 25.92
C GLN A 131 22.74 -48.44 26.08
N ASN A 132 21.55 -48.36 25.47
CA ASN A 132 20.60 -47.24 25.61
C ASN A 132 21.07 -45.87 25.06
N ALA A 133 21.67 -45.85 23.87
CA ALA A 133 21.94 -44.59 23.18
C ALA A 133 20.71 -44.13 22.37
N GLN A 134 20.52 -42.83 22.17
CA GLN A 134 19.52 -42.32 21.23
C GLN A 134 20.02 -41.04 20.58
N TYR A 135 19.58 -40.79 19.35
CA TYR A 135 19.76 -39.49 18.70
C TYR A 135 18.43 -38.97 18.16
N THR A 136 18.33 -37.66 18.06
CA THR A 136 17.15 -36.99 17.51
C THR A 136 17.60 -35.98 16.47
N LEU A 137 17.00 -36.04 15.29
CA LEU A 137 17.16 -35.05 14.23
C LEU A 137 15.89 -34.21 14.16
N GLN A 138 16.04 -32.88 14.08
CA GLN A 138 14.93 -31.94 13.97
C GLN A 138 15.16 -31.00 12.80
N VAL A 139 14.13 -30.84 11.97
CA VAL A 139 14.16 -29.92 10.83
C VAL A 139 12.89 -29.09 10.88
N GLY A 140 13.05 -27.77 10.91
CA GLY A 140 11.96 -26.81 10.89
C GLY A 140 11.94 -25.97 9.62
N TYR A 141 10.76 -25.56 9.19
CA TYR A 141 10.55 -24.57 8.14
C TYR A 141 9.53 -23.54 8.60
N GLU A 142 9.82 -22.25 8.38
CA GLU A 142 8.91 -21.15 8.66
C GLU A 142 8.82 -20.22 7.46
N ARG A 143 7.59 -19.80 7.14
CA ARG A 143 7.32 -18.72 6.19
C ARG A 143 6.30 -17.77 6.81
N SER A 144 6.59 -16.48 6.74
CA SER A 144 5.66 -15.42 7.11
C SER A 144 5.55 -14.41 5.98
N THR A 145 4.33 -14.00 5.66
CA THR A 145 4.05 -12.96 4.67
C THR A 145 3.12 -11.92 5.28
N GLN A 146 3.32 -10.66 4.94
CA GLN A 146 2.46 -9.57 5.34
C GLN A 146 2.26 -8.65 4.15
N LYS A 147 1.01 -8.24 3.92
CA LYS A 147 0.63 -7.27 2.89
C LYS A 147 -0.43 -6.32 3.46
N ASN A 148 -0.34 -5.05 3.10
CA ASN A 148 -1.34 -4.04 3.42
C ASN A 148 -1.84 -3.49 2.09
N GLU A 149 -3.14 -3.57 1.86
CA GLU A 149 -3.74 -3.27 0.56
C GLU A 149 -5.02 -2.44 0.75
N ASP A 150 -5.20 -1.41 -0.06
CA ASP A 150 -6.51 -0.79 -0.23
C ASP A 150 -7.46 -1.76 -0.94
N ALA A 151 -8.74 -1.78 -0.54
CA ALA A 151 -9.72 -2.72 -1.06
C ALA A 151 -9.95 -2.58 -2.57
N ARG A 152 -9.82 -1.35 -3.10
CA ARG A 152 -10.01 -1.02 -4.52
C ARG A 152 -8.71 -1.25 -5.29
N HIS A 153 -7.60 -0.68 -4.85
CA HIS A 153 -6.35 -0.64 -5.63
C HIS A 153 -5.46 -1.88 -5.49
N ARG A 154 -5.47 -2.53 -4.32
CA ARG A 154 -4.67 -3.74 -4.04
C ARG A 154 -3.20 -3.58 -4.43
N ASP A 155 -2.70 -4.42 -5.32
CA ASP A 155 -1.34 -4.51 -5.85
C ASP A 155 -1.06 -3.56 -7.02
N ARG A 156 -2.07 -2.82 -7.50
CA ARG A 156 -1.92 -1.86 -8.60
C ARG A 156 -1.37 -0.54 -8.08
N LEU A 157 -0.06 -0.51 -7.87
CA LEU A 157 0.64 0.62 -7.24
C LEU A 157 0.42 1.96 -7.96
N PHE A 158 0.28 1.96 -9.29
CA PHE A 158 0.07 3.18 -10.06
C PHE A 158 -1.35 3.74 -9.93
N ASP A 159 -2.34 2.91 -9.58
CA ASP A 159 -3.73 3.34 -9.46
C ASP A 159 -3.94 4.33 -8.31
N TYR A 160 -3.14 4.23 -7.24
CA TYR A 160 -3.28 5.03 -6.03
C TYR A 160 -3.14 6.55 -6.27
N GLY A 161 -2.35 6.95 -7.28
CA GLY A 161 -2.20 8.36 -7.69
C GLY A 161 -2.84 8.68 -9.04
N TYR A 162 -3.42 7.70 -9.72
CA TYR A 162 -3.91 7.87 -11.08
C TYR A 162 -5.29 8.50 -11.10
N ILE A 163 -5.34 9.75 -11.55
CA ILE A 163 -6.57 10.56 -11.67
C ILE A 163 -7.04 10.73 -13.11
N GLY A 164 -6.26 10.27 -14.08
CA GLY A 164 -6.52 10.47 -15.49
C GLY A 164 -5.27 10.71 -16.32
N GLN A 165 -5.49 10.94 -17.60
CA GLN A 165 -4.45 11.18 -18.59
C GLN A 165 -4.33 12.67 -18.89
N PHE A 166 -3.10 13.17 -18.91
CA PHE A 166 -2.76 14.52 -19.34
C PHE A 166 -2.02 14.41 -20.67
N ASP A 167 -2.63 14.94 -21.73
CA ASP A 167 -2.09 14.92 -23.08
C ASP A 167 -1.31 16.21 -23.35
N TYR A 168 -0.16 16.07 -24.01
CA TYR A 168 0.73 17.17 -24.34
C TYR A 168 1.12 17.13 -25.81
N ASN A 169 1.13 18.31 -26.44
CA ASN A 169 1.73 18.51 -27.74
C ASN A 169 3.16 19.02 -27.58
N TYR A 170 4.08 18.49 -28.38
CA TYR A 170 5.48 18.89 -28.37
C TYR A 170 5.76 19.67 -29.66
N ILE A 171 5.86 21.00 -29.52
CA ILE A 171 6.09 21.89 -30.66
C ILE A 171 7.60 22.13 -30.78
N PRO A 172 8.24 21.78 -31.91
CA PRO A 172 9.67 22.02 -32.07
C PRO A 172 9.96 23.53 -32.06
N THR A 173 11.00 23.90 -31.34
CA THR A 173 11.46 25.29 -31.22
C THR A 173 12.79 25.45 -31.95
N PHE A 174 12.96 26.59 -32.62
CA PHE A 174 14.15 26.88 -33.41
C PHE A 174 14.79 28.17 -32.92
N GLY A 175 16.10 28.16 -32.80
CA GLY A 175 16.94 29.33 -32.60
C GLY A 175 17.76 29.63 -33.85
N ALA A 176 18.53 30.71 -33.77
CA ALA A 176 19.42 31.11 -34.84
C ALA A 176 20.83 31.28 -34.26
N VAL A 177 21.82 30.61 -34.84
CA VAL A 177 23.24 30.80 -34.48
C VAL A 177 23.97 31.49 -35.61
N PRO A 178 24.93 32.39 -35.30
CA PRO A 178 25.81 32.96 -36.32
C PRO A 178 26.50 31.85 -37.10
N ASP A 179 26.42 31.92 -38.43
CA ASP A 179 27.16 31.04 -39.32
C ASP A 179 28.43 31.77 -39.77
N THR A 180 29.58 31.19 -39.45
CA THR A 180 30.89 31.77 -39.74
C THR A 180 31.77 30.73 -40.41
N ILE A 181 32.34 31.07 -41.57
CA ILE A 181 33.38 30.29 -42.24
C ILE A 181 34.66 31.13 -42.24
N GLY A 182 35.73 30.61 -41.63
CA GLY A 182 37.00 31.33 -41.54
C GLY A 182 36.94 32.66 -40.78
N GLY A 183 35.96 32.84 -39.88
CA GLY A 183 35.76 34.08 -39.11
C GLY A 183 34.90 35.15 -39.82
N VAL A 184 34.43 34.90 -41.04
CA VAL A 184 33.53 35.79 -41.78
C VAL A 184 32.08 35.42 -41.51
N PHE A 185 31.26 36.38 -41.05
CA PHE A 185 29.84 36.20 -40.78
C PHE A 185 29.04 36.09 -42.09
N LEU A 186 28.32 34.99 -42.27
CA LEU A 186 27.54 34.69 -43.48
C LEU A 186 26.03 34.76 -43.27
N GLY A 187 25.58 34.99 -42.04
CA GLY A 187 24.18 35.06 -41.66
C GLY A 187 23.88 34.22 -40.43
N PHE A 188 22.60 33.92 -40.22
CA PHE A 188 22.16 33.03 -39.15
C PHE A 188 21.68 31.71 -39.72
N ARG A 189 22.18 30.60 -39.17
CA ARG A 189 21.67 29.26 -39.48
C ARG A 189 20.61 28.86 -38.45
N PRO A 190 19.43 28.37 -38.87
CA PRO A 190 18.45 27.85 -37.94
C PRO A 190 19.00 26.60 -37.26
N ILE A 191 18.85 26.52 -35.94
CA ILE A 191 19.16 25.35 -35.14
C ILE A 191 17.94 24.93 -34.35
N HIS A 192 17.73 23.63 -34.20
CA HIS A 192 16.67 23.10 -33.37
C HIS A 192 17.09 23.19 -31.89
N ASN A 193 16.29 23.89 -31.09
CA ASN A 193 16.57 24.17 -29.67
C ASN A 193 15.83 23.21 -28.72
N GLY A 194 15.07 22.25 -29.26
CA GLY A 194 14.26 21.31 -28.48
C GLY A 194 12.77 21.58 -28.65
N TYR A 195 11.94 21.00 -27.79
CA TYR A 195 10.48 21.06 -27.90
C TYR A 195 9.85 21.87 -26.77
N LEU A 196 8.92 22.76 -27.12
CA LEU A 196 8.01 23.37 -26.17
C LEU A 196 6.89 22.37 -25.86
N ARG A 197 6.74 22.00 -24.58
CA ARG A 197 5.62 21.19 -24.11
C ARG A 197 4.40 22.08 -23.93
N GLN A 198 3.37 21.88 -24.74
CA GLN A 198 2.07 22.54 -24.62
C GLN A 198 1.04 21.54 -24.10
N PHE A 199 0.36 21.88 -23.00
CA PHE A 199 -0.76 21.08 -22.52
C PHE A 199 -1.89 21.08 -23.55
N SER A 200 -2.48 19.91 -23.80
CA SER A 200 -3.53 19.72 -24.79
C SER A 200 -4.87 19.40 -24.15
N ARG A 201 -4.93 18.36 -23.31
CA ARG A 201 -6.20 17.85 -22.77
C ARG A 201 -5.97 17.08 -21.47
N TYR A 202 -6.96 17.13 -20.59
CA TYR A 202 -7.08 16.21 -19.46
C TYR A 202 -8.28 15.29 -19.68
N THR A 203 -8.06 13.99 -19.51
CA THR A 203 -9.11 12.96 -19.54
C THR A 203 -9.17 12.30 -18.17
N ARG A 204 -10.24 12.60 -17.44
CA ARG A 204 -10.51 12.05 -16.10
C ARG A 204 -10.61 10.53 -16.12
N ALA A 205 -10.05 9.88 -15.11
CA ALA A 205 -10.23 8.44 -14.87
C ALA A 205 -11.16 8.18 -13.67
N GLU A 206 -11.84 7.04 -13.68
CA GLU A 206 -12.69 6.57 -12.58
C GLU A 206 -11.94 5.71 -11.56
N VAL A 207 -10.64 5.50 -11.76
CA VAL A 207 -9.81 4.67 -10.87
C VAL A 207 -9.73 5.30 -9.47
N ASN A 208 -9.47 6.61 -9.39
CA ASN A 208 -9.53 7.37 -8.15
C ASN A 208 -10.50 8.56 -8.30
N PRO A 209 -11.83 8.32 -8.22
CA PRO A 209 -12.83 9.30 -8.62
C PRO A 209 -12.89 10.49 -7.66
N VAL A 210 -12.69 10.26 -6.35
CA VAL A 210 -12.70 11.31 -5.33
C VAL A 210 -11.52 12.26 -5.52
N LEU A 211 -10.32 11.70 -5.74
CA LEU A 211 -9.14 12.51 -5.99
C LEU A 211 -9.23 13.26 -7.33
N ALA A 212 -9.79 12.62 -8.37
CA ALA A 212 -10.04 13.28 -9.65
C ALA A 212 -11.04 14.44 -9.53
N ASN A 213 -12.02 14.35 -8.62
CA ASN A 213 -13.03 15.39 -8.42
C ASN A 213 -12.46 16.72 -7.88
N PHE A 214 -11.24 16.73 -7.34
CA PHE A 214 -10.54 17.99 -7.01
C PHE A 214 -10.32 18.88 -8.24
N ASN A 215 -10.34 18.31 -9.45
CA ASN A 215 -10.17 19.04 -10.69
C ASN A 215 -11.49 19.44 -11.36
N ASN A 216 -12.67 19.07 -10.81
CA ASN A 216 -13.97 19.31 -11.45
C ASN A 216 -14.28 20.80 -11.68
N GLY A 217 -13.83 21.67 -10.78
CA GLY A 217 -14.08 23.13 -10.85
C GLY A 217 -13.13 23.90 -11.77
N ILE A 218 -12.29 23.22 -12.55
CA ILE A 218 -11.25 23.85 -13.37
C ILE A 218 -11.66 23.72 -14.84
N THR A 219 -12.07 24.85 -15.41
CA THR A 219 -12.40 24.98 -16.83
C THR A 219 -11.34 25.81 -17.55
N ASP A 220 -11.26 25.67 -18.87
CA ASP A 220 -10.40 26.50 -19.75
C ASP A 220 -8.90 26.48 -19.42
N VAL A 221 -8.37 25.28 -19.20
CA VAL A 221 -6.98 25.07 -18.80
C VAL A 221 -6.01 25.23 -19.96
N GLN A 222 -5.04 26.13 -19.80
CA GLN A 222 -3.93 26.38 -20.72
C GLN A 222 -2.64 25.66 -20.31
N SER A 223 -2.52 25.28 -19.02
CA SER A 223 -1.39 24.54 -18.48
C SER A 223 -1.83 23.55 -17.40
N ASP A 224 -1.17 22.40 -17.40
CA ASP A 224 -1.21 21.37 -16.36
C ASP A 224 -0.98 21.92 -14.93
N ALA A 225 -0.26 23.03 -14.78
CA ALA A 225 -0.04 23.68 -13.48
C ALA A 225 -1.30 24.32 -12.87
N GLN A 226 -2.36 24.53 -13.66
CA GLN A 226 -3.61 25.11 -13.16
C GLN A 226 -4.47 24.08 -12.42
N PHE A 227 -4.19 22.78 -12.59
CA PHE A 227 -4.92 21.71 -11.90
C PHE A 227 -4.65 21.72 -10.40
N ASN A 228 -5.66 21.35 -9.61
CA ASN A 228 -5.53 21.23 -8.16
C ASN A 228 -4.71 19.98 -7.80
N VAL A 229 -4.88 18.90 -8.55
CA VAL A 229 -4.18 17.64 -8.38
C VAL A 229 -3.61 17.18 -9.72
N LEU A 230 -2.35 16.73 -9.72
CA LEU A 230 -1.67 16.11 -10.85
C LEU A 230 -0.97 14.83 -10.38
N ASN A 231 -1.33 13.68 -10.96
CA ASN A 231 -0.76 12.36 -10.63
C ASN A 231 -0.66 12.05 -9.13
N GLY A 232 -1.71 12.34 -8.35
CA GLY A 232 -1.71 12.06 -6.90
C GLY A 232 -1.10 13.17 -6.04
N LEU A 233 -0.60 14.25 -6.65
CA LEU A 233 0.05 15.35 -5.96
C LEU A 233 -0.81 16.61 -6.05
N TYR A 234 -1.16 17.16 -4.90
CA TYR A 234 -1.82 18.45 -4.79
C TYR A 234 -0.83 19.56 -5.16
N GLN A 235 -1.21 20.43 -6.09
CA GLN A 235 -0.41 21.58 -6.52
C GLN A 235 -0.60 22.81 -5.61
N ARG A 236 -1.58 22.76 -4.69
CA ARG A 236 -1.92 23.88 -3.79
C ARG A 236 -2.01 23.41 -2.34
N ASP A 237 -1.26 24.07 -1.45
CA ASP A 237 -1.14 23.68 -0.04
C ASP A 237 -2.45 23.82 0.75
N ASN A 238 -3.29 24.79 0.38
CA ASN A 238 -4.59 25.02 1.01
C ASN A 238 -5.60 23.88 0.79
N LEU A 239 -5.40 23.04 -0.23
CA LEU A 239 -6.22 21.85 -0.46
C LEU A 239 -5.67 20.61 0.25
N GLN A 240 -4.39 20.65 0.64
CA GLN A 240 -3.73 19.56 1.36
C GLN A 240 -4.10 19.52 2.85
N ARG A 241 -4.45 20.64 3.48
CA ARG A 241 -4.56 20.73 4.96
C ARG A 241 -5.56 19.76 5.60
N VAL A 242 -6.71 19.51 4.97
CA VAL A 242 -7.71 18.54 5.47
C VAL A 242 -7.57 17.16 4.80
N TRP A 243 -6.97 17.11 3.60
CA TRP A 243 -6.89 15.92 2.76
C TRP A 243 -5.48 15.35 2.60
N ASN A 244 -4.53 15.76 3.46
CA ASN A 244 -3.16 15.24 3.56
C ASN A 244 -3.11 13.71 3.66
N PHE A 245 -4.26 13.10 3.94
CA PHE A 245 -4.46 11.72 4.30
C PHE A 245 -5.07 10.89 3.16
N MET A 246 -5.62 11.49 2.08
CA MET A 246 -6.24 10.75 0.97
C MET A 246 -5.25 10.13 -0.03
N LYS A 247 -3.97 10.07 0.31
CA LYS A 247 -2.98 9.30 -0.46
C LYS A 247 -3.08 7.81 -0.15
N THR A 248 -4.26 7.21 -0.35
CA THR A 248 -4.43 5.82 -0.77
C THR A 248 -5.89 5.52 -1.08
#